data_AF-A0A650CY27-F1
#
_entry.id   AF-A0A650CY27-F1
#
_cell.length_a   1.000
_cell.length_b   1.000
_cell.length_c   1.000
_cell.angle_alpha   90.00
_cell.angle_beta   90.00
_cell.angle_gamma   90.00
#
_symmetry.space_group_name_H-M   'P 1'
#
loop_
_entity.id
_entity.type
_entity.pdbx_description
1 polymer ?
#
loop_
_entity_poly.entity_id
_entity_poly.type
_entity_poly.pdbx_seq_one_letter_code
_entity_poly.pdbx_strand_id
1 'polypeptide(L)'
;MQISGSKIISISCESTIDEAIFFMTRNNIRRIVVYCNSKIYGIFTVDEALRNLLFKSEARLRDVELKKAIKISSASVVHVVKSMVENNVDSVIYDDKIITEKDVVFSYDFPKAYVNNIAKEALYIAPYTNVISAIEIMVKNSIRHLPVIEKEPVGMLSARDILYYYAQKYTVDVPVMEVMNPNLICVNENYPMNEAVKVMKEYNIGSLCINKNKIVTLRDFIRYIFTTFQIK
;
A
#
# COMPACT_ATOMS: atom_id res chain seq x y z
N MET A 1 -19.87 -13.26 -4.38
CA MET A 1 -19.65 -12.20 -3.37
C MET A 1 -19.35 -10.89 -4.09
N GLN A 2 -19.98 -9.80 -3.64
CA GLN A 2 -19.69 -8.44 -4.10
C GLN A 2 -18.80 -7.74 -3.07
N ILE A 3 -17.85 -6.92 -3.53
CA ILE A 3 -16.98 -6.13 -2.66
C ILE A 3 -17.53 -4.71 -2.55
N SER A 4 -17.69 -4.22 -1.33
CA SER A 4 -18.03 -2.81 -1.11
C SER A 4 -16.77 -1.98 -1.04
N GLY A 5 -16.74 -0.89 -1.81
CA GLY A 5 -15.71 0.14 -1.70
C GLY A 5 -16.09 1.24 -0.71
N SER A 6 -15.17 2.19 -0.56
CA SER A 6 -15.38 3.44 0.18
C SER A 6 -15.79 4.57 -0.77
N LYS A 7 -16.43 5.63 -0.25
CA LYS A 7 -16.69 6.83 -1.06
C LYS A 7 -15.38 7.40 -1.61
N ILE A 8 -15.42 7.87 -2.85
CA ILE A 8 -14.27 8.55 -3.45
C ILE A 8 -13.99 9.85 -2.68
N ILE A 9 -12.74 10.00 -2.26
CA ILE A 9 -12.19 11.25 -1.79
C ILE A 9 -11.30 11.79 -2.90
N SER A 10 -11.47 13.08 -3.21
CA SER A 10 -10.83 13.69 -4.37
C SER A 10 -10.17 15.03 -4.08
N ILE A 11 -9.26 15.42 -4.98
CA ILE A 11 -8.55 16.70 -4.98
C ILE A 11 -8.47 17.25 -6.41
N SER A 12 -8.31 18.57 -6.55
CA SER A 12 -8.06 19.23 -7.84
C SER A 12 -6.66 18.90 -8.36
N CYS A 13 -6.51 18.74 -9.68
CA CYS A 13 -5.20 18.55 -10.28
C CYS A 13 -4.32 19.81 -10.29
N GLU A 14 -4.91 20.96 -9.97
CA GLU A 14 -4.18 22.21 -9.74
C GLU A 14 -3.53 22.28 -8.35
N SER A 15 -3.89 21.37 -7.44
CA SER A 15 -3.25 21.26 -6.14
C SER A 15 -1.80 20.77 -6.28
N THR A 16 -0.96 21.21 -5.36
CA THR A 16 0.43 20.76 -5.26
C THR A 16 0.53 19.36 -4.67
N ILE A 17 1.68 18.72 -4.88
CA ILE A 17 2.01 17.43 -4.26
C ILE A 17 1.95 17.52 -2.73
N ASP A 18 2.50 18.58 -2.16
CA ASP A 18 2.51 18.77 -0.70
C ASP A 18 1.08 18.88 -0.15
N GLU A 19 0.22 19.71 -0.76
CA GLU A 19 -1.20 19.79 -0.41
C GLU A 19 -1.87 18.41 -0.45
N ALA A 20 -1.57 17.60 -1.47
CA ALA A 20 -2.06 16.24 -1.59
C ALA A 20 -1.58 15.33 -0.45
N ILE A 21 -0.29 15.40 -0.09
CA ILE A 21 0.30 14.64 1.02
C ILE A 21 -0.33 15.03 2.37
N PHE A 22 -0.49 16.32 2.64
CA PHE A 22 -1.15 16.80 3.86
C PHE A 22 -2.61 16.37 3.91
N PHE A 23 -3.32 16.51 2.80
CA PHE A 23 -4.71 16.11 2.69
C PHE A 23 -4.86 14.59 2.93
N MET A 24 -4.01 13.76 2.32
CA MET A 24 -3.98 12.32 2.53
C MET A 24 -3.75 11.95 3.99
N THR A 25 -2.74 12.57 4.61
CA THR A 25 -2.37 12.32 6.01
C THR A 25 -3.50 12.68 6.96
N ARG A 26 -4.08 13.87 6.80
CA ARG A 26 -5.20 14.36 7.64
C ARG A 26 -6.46 13.51 7.52
N ASN A 27 -6.76 13.00 6.31
CA ASN A 27 -7.91 12.13 6.07
C ASN A 27 -7.63 10.65 6.30
N ASN A 28 -6.43 10.32 6.78
CA ASN A 28 -5.99 8.97 7.08
C ASN A 28 -5.93 8.00 5.87
N ILE A 29 -5.83 8.54 4.65
CA ILE A 29 -5.92 7.79 3.39
C ILE A 29 -4.57 7.64 2.69
N ARG A 30 -4.46 6.62 1.83
CA ARG A 30 -3.23 6.27 1.11
C ARG A 30 -3.30 6.53 -0.40
N ARG A 31 -4.43 7.06 -0.85
CA ARG A 31 -4.70 7.39 -2.25
C ARG A 31 -5.84 8.41 -2.32
N ILE A 32 -5.76 9.30 -3.30
CA ILE A 32 -6.79 10.30 -3.60
C ILE A 32 -7.04 10.33 -5.10
N VAL A 33 -8.31 10.47 -5.47
CA VAL A 33 -8.68 10.62 -6.87
C VAL A 33 -8.43 12.06 -7.29
N VAL A 34 -7.69 12.26 -8.38
CA VAL A 34 -7.36 13.58 -8.89
C VAL A 34 -8.33 13.92 -10.01
N TYR A 35 -8.95 15.10 -9.94
CA TYR A 35 -9.85 15.61 -10.97
C TYR A 35 -9.26 16.82 -11.71
N CYS A 36 -9.40 16.82 -13.04
CA CYS A 36 -9.19 18.00 -13.89
C CYS A 36 -10.47 18.23 -14.70
N ASN A 37 -10.96 19.47 -14.78
CA ASN A 37 -12.09 19.83 -15.65
C ASN A 37 -13.29 18.87 -15.52
N SER A 38 -13.68 18.56 -14.27
CA SER A 38 -14.80 17.66 -13.92
C SER A 38 -14.63 16.19 -14.39
N LYS A 39 -13.42 15.78 -14.77
CA LYS A 39 -13.10 14.38 -15.11
C LYS A 39 -12.02 13.85 -14.18
N ILE A 40 -12.11 12.55 -13.89
CA ILE A 40 -11.03 11.84 -13.20
C ILE A 40 -9.81 11.84 -14.10
N TYR A 41 -8.75 12.50 -13.65
CA TYR A 41 -7.47 12.58 -14.32
C TYR A 41 -6.59 11.37 -13.98
N GLY A 42 -6.61 10.93 -12.72
CA GLY A 42 -5.87 9.77 -12.23
C GLY A 42 -6.06 9.56 -10.74
N ILE A 43 -5.20 8.72 -10.16
CA ILE A 43 -5.12 8.49 -8.73
C ILE A 43 -3.70 8.83 -8.27
N PHE A 44 -3.59 9.71 -7.30
CA PHE A 44 -2.33 9.99 -6.61
C PHE A 44 -2.25 9.11 -5.36
N THR A 45 -1.19 8.32 -5.24
CA THR A 45 -1.01 7.38 -4.14
C THR A 45 0.23 7.68 -3.32
N VAL A 46 0.40 6.94 -2.23
CA VAL A 46 1.64 6.93 -1.44
C VAL A 46 2.88 6.67 -2.31
N ASP A 47 2.78 5.86 -3.36
CA ASP A 47 3.93 5.52 -4.22
C ASP A 47 4.38 6.74 -5.03
N GLU A 48 3.45 7.49 -5.61
CA GLU A 48 3.76 8.74 -6.31
C GLU A 48 4.26 9.81 -5.33
N ALA A 49 3.64 9.91 -4.15
CA ALA A 49 4.08 10.85 -3.12
C ALA A 49 5.53 10.58 -2.67
N LEU A 50 5.87 9.32 -2.38
CA LEU A 50 7.23 8.93 -2.00
C LEU A 50 8.26 9.28 -3.08
N ARG A 51 7.97 8.99 -4.36
CA ARG A 51 8.87 9.33 -5.47
C ARG A 51 9.16 10.82 -5.52
N ASN A 52 8.15 11.64 -5.24
CA ASN A 52 8.30 13.10 -5.26
C ASN A 52 8.99 13.65 -4.01
N LEU A 53 9.01 12.95 -2.87
CA LEU A 53 9.84 13.38 -1.72
C LEU A 53 11.35 13.40 -2.03
N LEU A 54 11.81 12.62 -3.02
CA LEU A 54 13.19 12.64 -3.49
C LEU A 54 13.52 13.92 -4.28
N PHE A 55 12.51 14.60 -4.81
CA PHE A 55 12.66 15.77 -5.67
C PHE A 55 11.95 16.96 -5.01
N LYS A 56 12.71 17.90 -4.44
CA LYS A 56 12.16 19.14 -3.84
C LYS A 56 11.54 20.03 -4.93
N SER A 57 10.31 19.71 -5.34
CA SER A 57 9.59 20.41 -6.40
C SER A 57 8.19 20.80 -5.93
N GLU A 58 7.77 22.03 -6.25
CA GLU A 58 6.40 22.51 -6.05
C GLU A 58 5.45 22.04 -7.18
N ALA A 59 5.71 20.85 -7.73
CA ALA A 59 4.94 20.36 -8.86
C ALA A 59 3.46 20.18 -8.49
N ARG A 60 2.60 20.48 -9.47
CA ARG A 60 1.16 20.25 -9.36
C ARG A 60 0.81 18.83 -9.78
N LEU A 61 -0.29 18.32 -9.26
CA LEU A 61 -0.74 16.95 -9.56
C LEU A 61 -0.99 16.71 -11.06
N ARG A 62 -1.32 17.74 -11.84
CA ARG A 62 -1.46 17.63 -13.30
C ARG A 62 -0.15 17.29 -14.02
N ASP A 63 0.99 17.66 -13.42
CA ASP A 63 2.34 17.50 -13.97
C ASP A 63 3.03 16.22 -13.45
N VAL A 64 2.35 15.46 -12.60
CA VAL A 64 2.83 14.18 -12.04
C VAL A 64 2.28 13.01 -12.84
N GLU A 65 3.10 11.97 -13.02
CA GLU A 65 2.63 10.69 -13.55
C GLU A 65 1.75 9.99 -12.51
N LEU A 66 0.43 10.10 -12.67
CA LEU A 66 -0.55 9.48 -11.78
C LEU A 66 -0.86 8.04 -12.17
N LYS A 67 -1.31 7.23 -11.19
CA LYS A 67 -1.90 5.92 -11.48
C LYS A 67 -3.20 6.08 -12.27
N LYS A 68 -3.42 5.17 -13.22
CA LYS A 68 -4.67 5.11 -13.98
C LYS A 68 -5.84 4.77 -13.05
N ALA A 69 -6.91 5.53 -13.14
CA ALA A 69 -8.17 5.23 -12.47
C ALA A 69 -8.95 4.19 -13.31
N ILE A 70 -8.86 2.92 -12.93
CA ILE A 70 -9.53 1.83 -13.64
C ILE A 70 -10.99 1.76 -13.20
N LYS A 71 -11.90 2.12 -14.11
CA LYS A 71 -13.34 1.96 -13.92
C LYS A 71 -13.79 0.57 -14.34
N ILE A 72 -14.62 -0.07 -13.52
CA ILE A 72 -15.14 -1.42 -13.78
C ILE A 72 -16.68 -1.42 -13.74
N SER A 73 -17.30 -2.41 -14.39
CA SER A 73 -18.77 -2.53 -14.49
C SER A 73 -19.37 -3.55 -13.52
N SER A 74 -18.54 -4.25 -12.74
CA SER A 74 -19.01 -5.25 -11.76
C SER A 74 -18.15 -5.26 -10.51
N ALA A 75 -18.77 -5.12 -9.34
CA ALA A 75 -18.10 -5.28 -8.04
C ALA A 75 -17.90 -6.75 -7.61
N SER A 76 -18.06 -7.72 -8.53
CA SER A 76 -17.76 -9.12 -8.21
C SER A 76 -16.27 -9.30 -7.93
N VAL A 77 -15.92 -10.11 -6.93
CA VAL A 77 -14.53 -10.34 -6.51
C VAL A 77 -13.65 -10.75 -7.70
N VAL A 78 -14.14 -11.65 -8.55
CA VAL A 78 -13.42 -12.13 -9.74
C VAL A 78 -13.08 -10.96 -10.67
N HIS A 79 -14.08 -10.12 -10.98
CA HIS A 79 -13.89 -9.00 -11.90
C HIS A 79 -12.98 -7.92 -11.31
N VAL A 80 -13.14 -7.60 -10.03
CA VAL A 80 -12.30 -6.66 -9.29
C VAL A 80 -10.83 -7.12 -9.28
N VAL A 81 -10.58 -8.36 -8.85
CA VAL A 81 -9.22 -8.91 -8.74
C VAL A 81 -8.57 -9.03 -10.11
N LYS A 82 -9.30 -9.53 -11.11
CA LYS A 82 -8.81 -9.57 -12.50
C LYS A 82 -8.38 -8.19 -12.98
N SER A 83 -9.24 -7.19 -12.78
CA SER A 83 -8.95 -5.80 -13.19
C SER A 83 -7.73 -5.23 -12.46
N MET A 84 -7.57 -5.47 -11.15
CA MET A 84 -6.40 -5.03 -10.36
C MET A 84 -5.09 -5.66 -10.83
N VAL A 85 -5.11 -6.96 -11.15
CA VAL A 85 -3.90 -7.69 -11.57
C VAL A 85 -3.51 -7.32 -12.99
N GLU A 86 -4.44 -7.38 -13.94
CA GLU A 86 -4.16 -7.13 -15.37
C GLU A 86 -3.76 -5.68 -15.66
N ASN A 87 -4.31 -4.71 -14.90
CA ASN A 87 -3.94 -3.30 -15.05
C ASN A 87 -2.79 -2.87 -14.11
N ASN A 88 -2.27 -3.78 -13.29
CA ASN A 88 -1.25 -3.50 -12.28
C ASN A 88 -1.59 -2.30 -11.36
N VAL A 89 -2.82 -2.28 -10.86
CA VAL A 89 -3.33 -1.24 -9.94
C VAL A 89 -3.70 -1.85 -8.58
N ASP A 90 -3.69 -1.01 -7.54
CA ASP A 90 -4.04 -1.37 -6.15
C ASP A 90 -5.52 -1.06 -5.81
N SER A 91 -6.22 -0.41 -6.75
CA SER A 91 -7.58 0.05 -6.58
C SER A 91 -8.30 0.18 -7.91
N VAL A 92 -9.61 0.03 -7.86
CA VAL A 92 -10.54 0.17 -8.99
C VAL A 92 -11.71 1.04 -8.55
N ILE A 93 -12.37 1.67 -9.52
CA ILE A 93 -13.54 2.50 -9.33
C ILE A 93 -14.77 1.74 -9.83
N TYR A 94 -15.75 1.59 -8.96
CA TYR A 94 -17.05 1.02 -9.31
C TYR A 94 -18.13 1.98 -8.83
N ASP A 95 -18.99 2.42 -9.76
CA ASP A 95 -19.89 3.56 -9.59
C ASP A 95 -19.11 4.80 -9.08
N ASP A 96 -19.42 5.28 -7.88
CA ASP A 96 -18.76 6.41 -7.21
C ASP A 96 -17.94 5.97 -5.99
N LYS A 97 -17.54 4.70 -5.95
CA LYS A 97 -16.75 4.11 -4.88
C LYS A 97 -15.38 3.65 -5.37
N ILE A 98 -14.40 3.74 -4.48
CA ILE A 98 -13.08 3.14 -4.67
C ILE A 98 -13.01 1.81 -3.91
N ILE A 99 -12.69 0.74 -4.63
CA ILE A 99 -12.44 -0.59 -4.08
C ILE A 99 -10.93 -0.82 -4.10
N THR A 100 -10.38 -1.24 -2.97
CA THR A 100 -8.93 -1.39 -2.76
C THR A 100 -8.58 -2.84 -2.43
N GLU A 101 -7.29 -3.20 -2.49
CA GLU A 101 -6.83 -4.53 -2.10
C GLU A 101 -7.30 -4.92 -0.68
N LYS A 102 -7.33 -3.94 0.24
CA LYS A 102 -7.81 -4.14 1.62
C LYS A 102 -9.26 -4.59 1.65
N ASP A 103 -10.13 -3.97 0.86
CA ASP A 103 -11.56 -4.28 0.84
C ASP A 103 -11.80 -5.70 0.31
N VAL A 104 -11.04 -6.11 -0.71
CA VAL A 104 -11.12 -7.47 -1.26
C VAL A 104 -10.61 -8.50 -0.25
N VAL A 105 -9.39 -8.32 0.25
CA VAL A 105 -8.72 -9.29 1.12
C VAL A 105 -9.50 -9.45 2.44
N PHE A 106 -10.00 -8.37 3.04
CA PHE A 106 -10.68 -8.46 4.33
C PHE A 106 -12.12 -8.99 4.25
N SER A 107 -12.65 -9.14 3.04
CA SER A 107 -13.95 -9.77 2.77
C SER A 107 -13.82 -11.18 2.20
N TYR A 108 -12.63 -11.59 1.72
CA TYR A 108 -12.43 -12.90 1.12
C TYR A 108 -12.29 -14.02 2.16
N ASP A 109 -13.00 -15.13 1.93
CA ASP A 109 -12.90 -16.33 2.76
C ASP A 109 -11.68 -17.16 2.33
N PHE A 110 -10.57 -16.96 3.03
CA PHE A 110 -9.33 -17.68 2.75
C PHE A 110 -9.36 -19.10 3.35
N PRO A 111 -8.73 -20.08 2.70
CA PRO A 111 -8.61 -21.41 3.28
C PRO A 111 -7.60 -21.44 4.42
N LYS A 112 -7.56 -22.57 5.15
CA LYS A 112 -6.58 -22.85 6.21
C LYS A 112 -5.20 -23.25 5.69
N ALA A 113 -4.88 -22.96 4.42
CA ALA A 113 -3.53 -23.16 3.88
C ALA A 113 -2.52 -22.24 4.59
N TYR A 114 -1.24 -22.58 4.58
CA TYR A 114 -0.22 -21.78 5.26
C TYR A 114 0.11 -20.50 4.50
N VAL A 115 0.20 -19.39 5.23
CA VAL A 115 0.51 -18.07 4.66
C VAL A 115 1.90 -18.01 4.04
N ASN A 116 2.84 -18.83 4.52
CA ASN A 116 4.18 -18.95 3.96
C ASN A 116 4.19 -19.35 2.47
N ASN A 117 3.14 -20.02 1.98
CA ASN A 117 3.03 -20.42 0.56
C ASN A 117 2.94 -19.23 -0.40
N ILE A 118 2.59 -18.03 0.08
CA ILE A 118 2.47 -16.81 -0.72
C ILE A 118 3.42 -15.70 -0.24
N ALA A 119 4.14 -15.93 0.87
CA ALA A 119 5.12 -15.00 1.40
C ALA A 119 6.40 -15.01 0.54
N LYS A 120 7.15 -13.91 0.59
CA LYS A 120 8.42 -13.75 -0.13
C LYS A 120 9.52 -13.33 0.82
N GLU A 121 10.77 -13.55 0.41
CA GLU A 121 11.92 -12.97 1.12
C GLU A 121 11.78 -11.46 1.20
N ALA A 122 11.99 -10.91 2.40
CA ALA A 122 11.88 -9.48 2.64
C ALA A 122 13.22 -8.79 2.35
N LEU A 123 13.16 -7.68 1.63
CA LEU A 123 14.23 -6.69 1.69
C LEU A 123 14.14 -5.98 3.03
N TYR A 124 15.25 -5.91 3.76
CA TYR A 124 15.34 -5.27 5.06
C TYR A 124 16.25 -4.03 5.01
N ILE A 125 16.19 -3.24 6.07
CA ILE A 125 17.00 -2.03 6.23
C ILE A 125 17.51 -1.92 7.66
N ALA A 126 18.70 -1.36 7.84
CA ALA A 126 19.27 -1.11 9.16
C ALA A 126 18.62 0.13 9.81
N PRO A 127 18.46 0.17 11.15
CA PRO A 127 17.79 1.26 11.84
C PRO A 127 18.51 2.62 11.69
N TYR A 128 19.84 2.61 11.54
CA TYR A 128 20.68 3.79 11.38
C TYR A 128 20.79 4.27 9.92
N THR A 129 20.25 3.53 8.95
CA THR A 129 20.19 3.99 7.55
C THR A 129 19.29 5.21 7.45
N ASN A 130 19.61 6.14 6.55
CA ASN A 130 18.78 7.32 6.30
C ASN A 130 17.47 6.93 5.57
N VAL A 131 16.36 7.58 5.92
CA VAL A 131 15.05 7.35 5.29
C VAL A 131 15.08 7.60 3.78
N ILE A 132 15.90 8.53 3.29
CA ILE A 132 16.07 8.75 1.83
C ILE A 132 16.48 7.45 1.12
N SER A 133 17.47 6.72 1.66
CA SER A 133 17.87 5.42 1.10
C SER A 133 16.76 4.37 1.21
N ALA A 134 15.93 4.43 2.27
CA ALA A 134 14.75 3.58 2.39
C ALA A 134 13.74 3.86 1.26
N ILE A 135 13.49 5.13 0.94
CA ILE A 135 12.63 5.55 -0.17
C ILE A 135 13.19 5.03 -1.49
N GLU A 136 14.49 5.18 -1.74
CA GLU A 136 15.15 4.67 -2.96
C GLU A 136 14.96 3.15 -3.12
N ILE A 137 15.17 2.38 -2.04
CA ILE A 137 14.94 0.93 -2.03
C ILE A 137 13.48 0.61 -2.34
N MET A 138 12.53 1.30 -1.69
CA MET A 138 11.09 1.11 -1.90
C MET A 138 10.69 1.39 -3.36
N VAL A 139 11.13 2.52 -3.91
CA VAL A 139 10.82 2.94 -5.29
C VAL A 139 11.44 1.98 -6.30
N LYS A 140 12.74 1.66 -6.15
CA LYS A 140 13.47 0.78 -7.06
C LYS A 140 12.87 -0.63 -7.12
N ASN A 141 12.47 -1.17 -5.97
CA ASN A 141 11.96 -2.54 -5.87
C ASN A 141 10.43 -2.63 -5.95
N SER A 142 9.73 -1.49 -6.09
CA SER A 142 8.26 -1.41 -6.09
C SER A 142 7.63 -2.09 -4.86
N ILE A 143 8.21 -1.83 -3.68
CA ILE A 143 7.73 -2.32 -2.38
C ILE A 143 7.42 -1.14 -1.45
N ARG A 144 6.57 -1.38 -0.46
CA ARG A 144 6.09 -0.33 0.47
C ARG A 144 6.39 -0.60 1.93
N HIS A 145 7.05 -1.70 2.24
CA HIS A 145 7.33 -2.15 3.61
C HIS A 145 8.72 -2.75 3.65
N LEU A 146 9.51 -2.34 4.64
CA LEU A 146 10.84 -2.84 4.92
C LEU A 146 10.89 -3.25 6.40
N PRO A 147 11.08 -4.53 6.74
CA PRO A 147 11.48 -4.91 8.08
C PRO A 147 12.78 -4.17 8.44
N VAL A 148 12.82 -3.62 9.66
CA VAL A 148 14.01 -2.96 10.18
C VAL A 148 14.76 -3.98 11.03
N ILE A 149 15.99 -4.27 10.63
CA ILE A 149 16.82 -5.33 11.22
C ILE A 149 18.19 -4.75 11.56
N GLU A 150 18.62 -4.96 12.80
CA GLU A 150 20.00 -4.75 13.21
C GLU A 150 20.70 -6.11 13.35
N LYS A 151 20.76 -6.64 14.58
CA LYS A 151 21.09 -8.05 14.84
C LYS A 151 19.83 -8.92 14.84
N GLU A 152 18.74 -8.34 15.32
CA GLU A 152 17.40 -8.91 15.35
C GLU A 152 16.41 -7.92 14.71
N PRO A 153 15.21 -8.35 14.31
CA PRO A 153 14.17 -7.44 13.85
C PRO A 153 13.72 -6.51 14.99
N VAL A 154 13.76 -5.21 14.73
CA VAL A 154 13.45 -4.15 15.69
C VAL A 154 12.23 -3.32 15.30
N GLY A 155 11.67 -3.53 14.11
CA GLY A 155 10.50 -2.80 13.65
C GLY A 155 10.14 -3.05 12.19
N MET A 156 9.20 -2.25 11.71
CA MET A 156 8.75 -2.19 10.32
C MET A 156 8.69 -0.72 9.89
N LEU A 157 9.31 -0.39 8.76
CA LEU A 157 9.14 0.90 8.11
C LEU A 157 8.20 0.73 6.92
N SER A 158 7.10 1.46 6.90
CA SER A 158 6.23 1.54 5.72
C SER A 158 6.33 2.88 5.01
N ALA A 159 6.00 2.86 3.71
CA ALA A 159 5.87 4.06 2.89
C ALA A 159 4.92 5.11 3.49
N ARG A 160 3.91 4.64 4.23
CA ARG A 160 2.96 5.50 4.93
C ARG A 160 3.60 6.19 6.14
N ASP A 161 4.43 5.48 6.90
CA ASP A 161 5.10 6.05 8.07
C ASP A 161 6.01 7.20 7.65
N ILE A 162 6.73 7.03 6.53
CA ILE A 162 7.56 8.08 5.91
C ILE A 162 6.73 9.30 5.54
N LEU A 163 5.60 9.13 4.85
CA LEU A 163 4.75 10.27 4.46
C LEU A 163 4.13 10.98 5.66
N TYR A 164 3.71 10.23 6.68
CA TYR A 164 3.12 10.82 7.88
C TYR A 164 4.16 11.59 8.68
N TYR A 165 5.39 11.07 8.76
CA TYR A 165 6.51 11.78 9.38
C TYR A 165 6.84 13.05 8.61
N TYR A 166 6.96 12.98 7.28
CA TYR A 166 7.17 14.16 6.43
C TYR A 166 6.07 15.21 6.62
N ALA A 167 4.79 14.80 6.63
CA ALA A 167 3.67 15.70 6.85
C ALA A 167 3.64 16.34 8.25
N GLN A 168 4.43 15.86 9.21
CA GLN A 168 4.53 16.46 10.56
C GLN A 168 5.83 17.25 10.74
N LYS A 169 6.92 16.81 10.11
CA LYS A 169 8.29 17.31 10.36
C LYS A 169 8.88 18.05 9.18
N TYR A 170 8.26 17.99 8.01
CA TYR A 170 8.73 18.58 6.74
C TYR A 170 10.15 18.16 6.36
N THR A 171 10.56 16.96 6.78
CA THR A 171 11.85 16.37 6.45
C THR A 171 11.77 14.86 6.40
N VAL A 172 12.62 14.26 5.58
CA VAL A 172 12.91 12.81 5.56
C VAL A 172 14.41 12.55 5.73
N ASP A 173 15.21 13.57 6.02
CA ASP A 173 16.64 13.44 6.24
C ASP A 173 16.92 13.07 7.70
N VAL A 174 16.46 11.88 8.07
CA VAL A 174 16.55 11.31 9.42
C VAL A 174 16.83 9.81 9.35
N PRO A 175 17.36 9.19 10.41
CA PRO A 175 17.48 7.74 10.51
C PRO A 175 16.13 7.02 10.47
N VAL A 176 16.10 5.82 9.88
CA VAL A 176 14.92 4.95 9.79
C VAL A 176 14.29 4.70 11.16
N MET A 177 15.10 4.52 12.20
CA MET A 177 14.60 4.26 13.56
C MET A 177 13.74 5.37 14.16
N GLU A 178 13.82 6.61 13.65
CA GLU A 178 12.96 7.71 14.10
C GLU A 178 11.55 7.66 13.49
N VAL A 179 11.40 6.93 12.39
CA VAL A 179 10.17 6.90 11.58
C VAL A 179 9.46 5.55 11.66
N MET A 180 10.22 4.46 11.82
CA MET A 180 9.69 3.10 11.83
C MET A 180 8.65 2.88 12.94
N ASN A 181 7.78 1.91 12.72
CA ASN A 181 6.98 1.34 13.80
C ASN A 181 7.81 0.25 14.52
N PRO A 182 8.12 0.39 15.82
CA PRO A 182 8.91 -0.61 16.54
C PRO A 182 8.13 -1.92 16.80
N ASN A 183 6.80 -1.89 16.68
CA ASN A 183 5.95 -3.06 16.91
C ASN A 183 5.88 -3.92 15.64
N LEU A 184 6.89 -4.76 15.42
CA LEU A 184 6.88 -5.72 14.34
C LEU A 184 5.92 -6.89 14.65
N ILE A 185 4.87 -7.02 13.83
CA ILE A 185 3.91 -8.11 13.94
C ILE A 185 4.37 -9.26 13.04
N CYS A 186 4.83 -10.34 13.66
CA CYS A 186 5.27 -11.56 12.97
C CYS A 186 4.42 -12.77 13.36
N VAL A 187 4.25 -13.70 12.43
CA VAL A 187 3.71 -15.04 12.67
C VAL A 187 4.70 -16.12 12.22
N ASN A 188 4.49 -17.37 12.64
CA ASN A 188 5.30 -18.50 12.19
C ASN A 188 4.93 -18.94 10.76
N GLU A 189 5.76 -19.77 10.15
CA GLU A 189 5.57 -20.23 8.76
C GLU A 189 4.33 -21.11 8.54
N ASN A 190 3.88 -21.81 9.58
CA ASN A 190 2.71 -22.69 9.56
C ASN A 190 1.42 -21.94 9.92
N TYR A 191 1.47 -20.60 10.00
CA TYR A 191 0.31 -19.81 10.36
C TYR A 191 -0.74 -19.85 9.23
N PRO A 192 -2.01 -20.18 9.51
CA PRO A 192 -3.04 -20.26 8.47
C PRO A 192 -3.34 -18.91 7.82
N MET A 193 -3.60 -18.87 6.50
CA MET A 193 -3.91 -17.66 5.73
C MET A 193 -5.11 -16.90 6.29
N ASN A 194 -6.19 -17.62 6.62
CA ASN A 194 -7.41 -17.03 7.16
C ASN A 194 -7.17 -16.35 8.52
N GLU A 195 -6.35 -16.93 9.38
CA GLU A 195 -5.93 -16.31 10.65
C GLU A 195 -4.97 -15.14 10.41
N ALA A 196 -4.04 -15.25 9.44
CA ALA A 196 -3.13 -14.16 9.08
C ALA A 196 -3.90 -12.90 8.65
N VAL A 197 -4.95 -13.07 7.84
CA VAL A 197 -5.82 -11.95 7.43
C VAL A 197 -6.59 -11.35 8.61
N LYS A 198 -7.01 -12.16 9.59
CA LYS A 198 -7.62 -11.63 10.83
C LYS A 198 -6.64 -10.76 11.61
N VAL A 199 -5.39 -11.21 11.78
CA VAL A 199 -4.33 -10.40 12.40
C VAL A 199 -4.14 -9.10 11.62
N MET A 200 -4.02 -9.16 10.29
CA MET A 200 -3.86 -7.95 9.48
C MET A 200 -5.03 -6.97 9.62
N LYS A 201 -6.25 -7.49 9.78
CA LYS A 201 -7.46 -6.71 9.98
C LYS A 201 -7.52 -6.06 11.36
N GLU A 202 -7.22 -6.82 12.42
CA GLU A 202 -7.20 -6.36 13.81
C GLU A 202 -6.20 -5.22 14.00
N TYR A 203 -4.98 -5.38 13.49
CA TYR A 203 -3.92 -4.37 13.59
C TYR A 203 -3.95 -3.32 12.48
N ASN A 204 -4.90 -3.42 11.54
CA ASN A 204 -5.06 -2.51 10.39
C ASN A 204 -3.76 -2.33 9.58
N ILE A 205 -3.04 -3.43 9.34
CA ILE A 205 -1.76 -3.47 8.62
C ILE A 205 -1.91 -4.03 7.20
N GLY A 206 -1.07 -3.55 6.28
CA GLY A 206 -1.04 -3.99 4.88
C GLY A 206 0.00 -5.07 4.58
N SER A 207 0.81 -5.43 5.57
CA SER A 207 1.86 -6.45 5.50
C SER A 207 2.00 -7.18 6.82
N LEU A 208 2.43 -8.43 6.77
CA LEU A 208 2.72 -9.27 7.94
C LEU A 208 4.09 -9.92 7.77
N CYS A 209 4.89 -9.90 8.82
CA CYS A 209 6.17 -10.59 8.86
C CYS A 209 5.96 -12.10 9.09
N ILE A 210 6.73 -12.94 8.40
CA ILE A 210 6.72 -14.39 8.57
C ILE A 210 8.14 -14.82 8.96
N ASN A 211 8.29 -15.46 10.11
CA ASN A 211 9.57 -15.97 10.64
C ASN A 211 10.76 -14.97 10.54
N LYS A 212 10.49 -13.67 10.74
CA LYS A 212 11.46 -12.55 10.74
C LYS A 212 12.13 -12.21 9.40
N ASN A 213 12.22 -13.13 8.44
CA ASN A 213 12.92 -12.93 7.17
C ASN A 213 12.00 -12.80 5.95
N LYS A 214 10.75 -13.25 6.06
CA LYS A 214 9.77 -13.17 4.98
C LYS A 214 8.68 -12.15 5.28
N ILE A 215 8.04 -11.69 4.22
CA ILE A 215 6.91 -10.77 4.28
C ILE A 215 5.80 -11.22 3.34
N VAL A 216 4.57 -11.06 3.78
CA VAL A 216 3.37 -11.18 2.95
C VAL A 216 2.62 -9.86 2.98
N THR A 217 2.07 -9.45 1.85
CA THR A 217 1.31 -8.19 1.71
C THR A 217 -0.10 -8.45 1.19
N LEU A 218 -0.97 -7.44 1.27
CA LEU A 218 -2.30 -7.51 0.62
C LEU A 218 -2.20 -7.86 -0.87
N ARG A 219 -1.16 -7.40 -1.57
CA ARG A 219 -0.92 -7.73 -2.99
C ARG A 219 -0.72 -9.23 -3.21
N ASP A 220 -0.06 -9.91 -2.29
CA ASP A 220 0.19 -11.35 -2.39
C ASP A 220 -1.11 -12.14 -2.21
N PHE A 221 -1.97 -11.72 -1.29
CA PHE A 221 -3.32 -12.27 -1.15
C PHE A 221 -4.19 -12.01 -2.39
N ILE A 222 -4.12 -10.82 -3.00
CA ILE A 222 -4.81 -10.53 -4.28
C ILE A 222 -4.33 -11.48 -5.38
N ARG A 223 -3.02 -11.71 -5.50
CA ARG A 223 -2.45 -12.65 -6.48
C ARG A 223 -2.90 -14.08 -6.23
N TYR A 224 -2.97 -14.51 -4.97
CA TYR A 224 -3.51 -15.81 -4.59
C TYR A 224 -4.98 -15.99 -5.00
N ILE A 225 -5.81 -14.96 -4.76
CA ILE A 225 -7.22 -14.98 -5.19
C ILE A 225 -7.30 -15.09 -6.72
N PHE A 226 -6.48 -14.32 -7.44
CA PHE A 226 -6.45 -14.34 -8.91
C PHE A 226 -6.10 -15.72 -9.46
N THR A 227 -5.04 -16.37 -8.95
CA THR A 227 -4.64 -17.71 -9.42
C THR A 227 -5.69 -18.77 -9.11
N THR A 228 -6.37 -18.67 -7.97
CA THR A 228 -7.46 -19.59 -7.59
C THR A 228 -8.63 -19.56 -8.57
N PHE A 229 -8.90 -18.41 -9.20
CA PHE A 229 -9.95 -18.27 -10.22
C PHE A 229 -9.50 -18.64 -11.64
N GLN A 230 -8.21 -18.70 -11.93
CA GLN A 230 -7.71 -19.15 -13.24
C GLN A 230 -7.70 -20.69 -13.36
N ILE A 231 -7.68 -21.38 -12.22
CA ILE A 231 -7.65 -22.85 -12.14
C ILE A 231 -9.07 -23.46 -12.13
N LYS A 232 -10.10 -22.63 -11.94
CA LYS A 232 -11.52 -23.01 -11.99
C LYS A 232 -12.14 -22.60 -13.32
#